data_AF-A0A1T1AVW7-F1
#
_entry.id   AF-A0A1T1AVW7-F1
#
_cell.length_a   1.000
_cell.length_b   1.000
_cell.length_c   1.000
_cell.angle_alpha   90.00
_cell.angle_beta   90.00
_cell.angle_gamma   90.00
#
_symmetry.space_group_name_H-M   'P 1'
#
loop_
_entity.id
_entity.type
_entity.pdbx_description
1 polymer ?
#
loop_
_entity_poly.entity_id
_entity_poly.type
_entity_poly.pdbx_seq_one_letter_code
_entity_poly.pdbx_strand_id
1 'polypeptide(L)'
;MADSQGEISLAFRRCHMAWQTAHHGPSAHRTSGAEECLANLVNQHLQLADLLYAEGDMDQVAETLADIHQKLLLFIADATTDRDWSQAALWHVRITHRALLVHLSENGWHPAIERALRAGCLSIQLPTAARWH
;
A
#
# COMPACT_ATOMS: atom_id res chain seq x y z
N MET A 1 10.16 17.90 -5.94
CA MET A 1 10.44 16.55 -5.37
C MET A 1 10.32 16.50 -3.84
N ALA A 2 10.99 17.36 -3.06
CA ALA A 2 10.97 17.29 -1.58
C ALA A 2 9.56 17.39 -0.96
N ASP A 3 8.69 18.25 -1.51
CA ASP A 3 7.34 18.45 -0.98
C ASP A 3 6.46 17.20 -1.14
N SER A 4 6.54 16.51 -2.27
CA SER A 4 5.73 15.30 -2.57
C SER A 4 6.08 14.12 -1.66
N GLN A 5 7.37 13.94 -1.34
CA GLN A 5 7.81 12.90 -0.39
C GLN A 5 7.34 13.20 1.04
N GLY A 6 7.31 14.48 1.42
CA GLY A 6 6.77 14.94 2.70
C GLY A 6 5.27 14.65 2.83
N GLU A 7 4.49 14.94 1.78
CA GLU A 7 3.05 14.67 1.73
C GLU A 7 2.73 13.17 1.84
N ILE A 8 3.47 12.34 1.11
CA ILE A 8 3.36 10.87 1.18
C ILE A 8 3.63 10.35 2.58
N SER A 9 4.70 10.84 3.22
CA SER A 9 5.06 10.43 4.59
C SER A 9 3.98 10.82 5.59
N LEU A 10 3.38 12.00 5.41
CA LEU A 10 2.28 12.48 6.24
C LEU A 10 1.01 11.65 6.04
N ALA A 11 0.64 11.33 4.79
CA ALA A 11 -0.52 10.50 4.50
C ALA A 11 -0.38 9.09 5.05
N PHE A 12 0.80 8.48 4.94
CA PHE A 12 1.06 7.17 5.53
C PHE A 12 0.85 7.22 7.04
N ARG A 13 1.44 8.23 7.71
CA ARG A 13 1.29 8.41 9.16
C ARG A 13 -0.18 8.61 9.54
N ARG A 14 -0.95 9.39 8.78
CA ARG A 14 -2.38 9.59 9.02
C ARG A 14 -3.15 8.27 8.95
N CYS A 15 -2.91 7.46 7.92
CA CYS A 15 -3.59 6.18 7.79
C CYS A 15 -3.18 5.18 8.86
N HIS A 16 -1.89 5.13 9.19
CA HIS A 16 -1.40 4.27 10.26
C HIS A 16 -1.99 4.66 11.63
N MET A 17 -2.06 5.96 11.94
CA MET A 17 -2.69 6.44 13.18
C MET A 17 -4.21 6.19 13.21
N ALA A 18 -4.90 6.39 12.09
CA ALA A 18 -6.33 6.10 11.97
C ALA A 18 -6.61 4.59 12.15
N TRP A 19 -5.74 3.75 11.61
CA TRP A 19 -5.77 2.30 11.82
C TRP A 19 -5.53 1.93 13.28
N GLN A 20 -4.50 2.47 13.93
CA GLN A 20 -4.21 2.23 15.35
C GLN A 20 -5.37 2.65 16.26
N THR A 21 -5.98 3.81 16.02
CA THR A 21 -7.13 4.27 16.82
C THR A 21 -8.37 3.41 16.57
N ALA A 22 -8.60 2.93 15.35
CA ALA A 22 -9.65 1.97 15.05
C ALA A 22 -9.48 0.64 15.78
N HIS A 23 -8.23 0.20 16.00
CA HIS A 23 -7.92 -1.04 16.74
C HIS A 23 -8.11 -0.93 18.25
N HIS A 24 -7.98 0.27 18.82
CA HIS A 24 -8.02 0.48 20.28
C HIS A 24 -9.31 1.17 20.78
N GLY A 25 -10.22 1.59 19.89
CA GLY A 25 -11.41 2.36 20.25
C GLY A 25 -12.75 1.65 19.92
N PRO A 26 -13.83 1.92 20.69
CA PRO A 26 -15.14 1.31 20.47
C PRO A 26 -15.66 1.55 19.04
N SER A 27 -16.19 0.50 18.44
CA SER A 27 -16.60 0.39 17.05
C SER A 27 -17.85 1.22 16.74
N ALA A 28 -17.69 2.52 16.48
CA ALA A 28 -18.77 3.36 15.98
C ALA A 28 -18.37 3.95 14.61
N HIS A 29 -18.95 3.39 13.55
CA HIS A 29 -19.04 3.92 12.16
C HIS A 29 -17.71 4.37 11.52
N ARG A 30 -16.96 3.43 10.91
CA ARG A 30 -15.65 3.70 10.28
C ARG A 30 -15.46 3.15 8.86
N THR A 31 -16.54 2.79 8.15
CA THR A 31 -16.43 2.18 6.82
C THR A 31 -15.84 3.11 5.75
N SER A 32 -16.17 4.41 5.75
CA SER A 32 -15.66 5.35 4.73
C SER A 32 -14.22 5.80 4.99
N GLY A 33 -13.79 5.86 6.25
CA GLY A 33 -12.47 6.41 6.60
C GLY A 33 -11.28 5.52 6.19
N ALA A 34 -11.44 4.20 6.23
CA ALA A 34 -10.36 3.27 5.85
C ALA A 34 -10.07 3.32 4.35
N GLU A 35 -11.12 3.24 3.53
CA GLU A 35 -11.01 3.35 2.07
C GLU A 35 -10.45 4.72 1.68
N GLU A 36 -11.06 5.82 2.13
CA GLU A 36 -10.63 7.18 1.78
C GLU A 36 -9.17 7.42 2.15
N CYS A 37 -8.73 6.93 3.32
CA CYS A 37 -7.34 7.11 3.73
C CYS A 37 -6.37 6.34 2.83
N LEU A 38 -6.62 5.05 2.61
CA LEU A 38 -5.75 4.22 1.77
C LEU A 38 -5.79 4.68 0.31
N ALA A 39 -6.94 5.12 -0.19
CA ALA A 39 -7.07 5.69 -1.53
C ALA A 39 -6.23 6.96 -1.68
N ASN A 40 -6.29 7.88 -0.72
CA ASN A 40 -5.46 9.09 -0.74
C ASN A 40 -3.96 8.75 -0.71
N LEU A 41 -3.57 7.83 0.17
CA LEU A 41 -2.18 7.37 0.28
C LEU A 41 -1.67 6.77 -1.04
N VAL A 42 -2.44 5.88 -1.65
CA VAL A 42 -2.09 5.23 -2.91
C VAL A 42 -2.01 6.23 -4.04
N ASN A 43 -3.01 7.12 -4.14
CA ASN A 43 -3.05 8.13 -5.19
C ASN A 43 -1.82 9.04 -5.14
N GLN A 44 -1.38 9.47 -3.94
CA GLN A 44 -0.18 10.29 -3.82
C GLN A 44 1.10 9.58 -4.27
N HIS A 45 1.25 8.28 -4.01
CA HIS A 45 2.40 7.51 -4.51
C HIS A 45 2.35 7.32 -6.03
N LEU A 46 1.17 7.05 -6.59
CA LEU A 46 1.02 6.92 -8.03
C LEU A 46 1.29 8.24 -8.76
N GLN A 47 0.79 9.37 -8.21
CA GLN A 47 1.08 10.69 -8.74
C GLN A 47 2.56 11.04 -8.68
N LEU A 48 3.26 10.69 -7.59
CA LEU A 48 4.70 10.87 -7.52
C LEU A 48 5.44 9.98 -8.54
N ALA A 49 5.02 8.72 -8.69
CA ALA A 49 5.60 7.82 -9.69
C ALA A 49 5.41 8.36 -11.12
N ASP A 50 4.25 8.91 -11.45
CA ASP A 50 4.00 9.54 -12.76
C ASP A 50 4.90 10.77 -12.99
N LEU A 51 5.11 11.59 -11.96
CA LEU A 51 6.02 12.74 -12.03
C LEU A 51 7.47 12.30 -12.27
N LEU A 52 7.95 11.31 -11.51
CA LEU A 52 9.30 10.76 -11.65
C LEU A 52 9.51 10.12 -13.02
N TYR A 53 8.48 9.45 -13.55
CA TYR A 53 8.50 8.90 -14.90
C TYR A 53 8.65 10.01 -15.95
N ALA A 54 7.91 11.12 -15.80
CA ALA A 54 8.04 12.27 -16.69
C ALA A 54 9.42 12.95 -16.60
N GLU A 55 10.07 12.88 -15.43
CA GLU A 55 11.45 13.36 -15.21
C GLU A 55 12.52 12.35 -15.71
N GLY A 56 12.12 11.12 -16.05
CA GLY A 56 13.01 10.05 -16.51
C GLY A 56 13.75 9.30 -15.39
N ASP A 57 13.38 9.52 -14.12
CA ASP A 57 14.00 8.87 -12.95
C ASP A 57 13.38 7.50 -12.68
N MET A 58 13.71 6.53 -13.52
CA MET A 58 13.12 5.20 -13.50
C MET A 58 13.42 4.40 -12.23
N ASP A 59 14.58 4.63 -11.61
CA ASP A 59 14.95 3.99 -10.34
C ASP A 59 14.00 4.48 -9.23
N GLN A 60 13.78 5.80 -9.14
CA GLN A 60 12.88 6.33 -8.12
C GLN A 60 11.41 5.99 -8.39
N VAL A 61 10.98 5.86 -9.65
CA VAL A 61 9.66 5.30 -10.01
C VAL A 61 9.50 3.90 -9.41
N ALA A 62 10.48 3.03 -9.65
CA ALA A 62 10.43 1.64 -9.20
C ALA A 62 10.42 1.54 -7.67
N GLU A 63 11.19 2.37 -6.98
CA GLU A 63 11.16 2.47 -5.52
C GLU A 63 9.82 2.97 -4.99
N THR A 64 9.25 4.00 -5.61
CA THR A 64 7.97 4.61 -5.17
C THR A 64 6.81 3.63 -5.29
N LEU A 65 6.75 2.87 -6.40
CA LEU A 65 5.74 1.85 -6.60
C LEU A 65 5.92 0.66 -5.63
N ALA A 66 7.17 0.25 -5.40
CA ALA A 66 7.47 -0.84 -4.47
C ALA A 66 7.12 -0.48 -3.02
N ASP A 67 7.41 0.75 -2.60
CA ASP A 67 7.17 1.24 -1.24
C ASP A 67 5.67 1.23 -0.88
N ILE A 68 4.81 1.79 -1.75
CA ILE A 68 3.36 1.76 -1.47
C ILE A 68 2.80 0.35 -1.41
N HIS A 69 3.27 -0.55 -2.28
CA HIS A 69 2.85 -1.94 -2.26
C HIS A 69 3.22 -2.59 -0.92
N GLN A 70 4.46 -2.41 -0.47
CA GLN A 70 4.92 -2.97 0.80
C GLN A 70 4.18 -2.39 2.02
N LYS A 71 3.93 -1.08 2.05
CA LYS A 71 3.12 -0.44 3.10
C LYS A 71 1.72 -1.04 3.19
N LEU A 72 1.08 -1.32 2.06
CA LEU A 72 -0.24 -1.96 2.05
C LEU A 72 -0.19 -3.41 2.54
N LEU A 73 0.88 -4.14 2.26
CA LEU A 73 1.08 -5.48 2.83
C LEU A 73 1.22 -5.45 4.36
N LEU A 74 1.87 -4.42 4.91
CA LEU A 74 1.91 -4.20 6.37
C LEU A 74 0.51 -3.97 6.93
N PHE A 75 -0.31 -3.14 6.27
CA PHE A 75 -1.71 -2.98 6.67
C PHE A 75 -2.48 -4.31 6.64
N ILE A 76 -2.25 -5.19 5.65
CA ILE A 76 -2.91 -6.51 5.62
C ILE A 76 -2.43 -7.42 6.75
N ALA A 77 -1.11 -7.46 6.99
CA ALA A 77 -0.52 -8.29 8.03
C ALA A 77 -1.04 -7.88 9.42
N ASP A 78 -1.17 -6.57 9.65
CA ASP A 78 -1.59 -6.04 10.94
C ASP A 78 -3.13 -5.98 11.09
N ALA A 79 -3.90 -5.77 10.00
CA ALA A 79 -5.36 -5.54 10.06
C ALA A 79 -6.22 -6.81 10.20
N THR A 80 -5.65 -7.96 10.57
CA THR A 80 -6.39 -9.23 10.71
C THR A 80 -7.58 -9.16 11.69
N THR A 81 -7.67 -8.11 12.51
CA THR A 81 -8.78 -7.83 13.44
C THR A 81 -9.86 -6.86 12.93
N ASP A 82 -9.57 -5.99 11.95
CA ASP A 82 -10.55 -5.02 11.40
C ASP A 82 -10.82 -5.28 9.91
N ARG A 83 -12.05 -5.71 9.61
CA ARG A 83 -12.48 -6.14 8.28
C ARG A 83 -12.42 -5.01 7.26
N ASP A 84 -12.75 -3.77 7.64
CA ASP A 84 -12.86 -2.65 6.69
C ASP A 84 -11.47 -2.24 6.20
N TRP A 85 -10.51 -2.14 7.13
CA TRP A 85 -9.11 -1.88 6.81
C TRP A 85 -8.48 -3.02 6.01
N SER A 86 -8.75 -4.28 6.39
CA SER A 86 -8.29 -5.44 5.63
C SER A 86 -8.82 -5.43 4.19
N GLN A 87 -10.11 -5.18 4.00
CA GLN A 87 -10.74 -5.18 2.67
C GLN A 87 -10.21 -4.03 1.80
N ALA A 88 -10.10 -2.82 2.36
CA ALA A 88 -9.56 -1.67 1.65
C ALA A 88 -8.08 -1.90 1.27
N ALA A 89 -7.26 -2.43 2.19
CA ALA A 89 -5.87 -2.74 1.91
C ALA A 89 -5.72 -3.82 0.82
N LEU A 90 -6.52 -4.90 0.86
CA LEU A 90 -6.54 -5.93 -0.18
C LEU A 90 -6.91 -5.38 -1.56
N TRP A 91 -7.91 -4.50 -1.62
CA TRP A 91 -8.28 -3.84 -2.87
C TRP A 91 -7.11 -3.04 -3.46
N HIS A 92 -6.49 -2.20 -2.64
CA HIS A 92 -5.37 -1.37 -3.08
C HIS A 92 -4.07 -2.15 -3.35
N VAL A 93 -3.84 -3.28 -2.68
CA VAL A 93 -2.73 -4.19 -3.00
C VAL A 93 -2.87 -4.71 -4.42
N ARG A 94 -4.08 -5.06 -4.88
CA ARG A 94 -4.28 -5.54 -6.26
C ARG A 94 -3.98 -4.45 -7.29
N ILE A 95 -4.33 -3.20 -6.99
CA ILE A 95 -4.05 -2.04 -7.85
C ILE A 95 -2.54 -1.83 -7.96
N THR A 96 -1.85 -1.74 -6.82
CA THR A 96 -0.40 -1.51 -6.78
C THR A 96 0.39 -2.69 -7.35
N HIS A 97 -0.06 -3.92 -7.13
CA HIS A 97 0.54 -5.12 -7.74
C HIS A 97 0.50 -5.06 -9.27
N ARG A 98 -0.64 -4.65 -9.84
CA ARG A 98 -0.76 -4.45 -11.28
C ARG A 98 0.22 -3.37 -11.77
N ALA A 99 0.36 -2.26 -11.05
CA ALA A 99 1.32 -1.20 -11.41
C ALA A 99 2.77 -1.73 -11.41
N LEU A 100 3.15 -2.55 -10.43
CA LEU A 100 4.47 -3.21 -10.40
C LEU A 100 4.70 -4.10 -11.62
N LEU A 101 3.71 -4.91 -12.02
CA LEU A 101 3.80 -5.79 -13.18
C LEU A 101 3.88 -5.01 -14.49
N VAL A 102 3.12 -3.93 -14.62
CA VAL A 102 3.17 -3.03 -15.79
C VAL A 102 4.57 -2.43 -15.90
N HIS A 103 5.09 -1.84 -14.82
CA HIS A 103 6.44 -1.28 -14.79
C HIS A 103 7.50 -2.31 -15.18
N LEU A 104 7.44 -3.52 -14.60
CA LEU A 104 8.34 -4.62 -14.94
C LEU A 104 8.28 -5.00 -16.42
N SER A 105 7.09 -5.01 -17.02
CA SER A 105 6.91 -5.37 -18.43
C SER A 105 7.43 -4.31 -19.39
N GLU A 106 7.34 -3.03 -19.01
CA GLU A 106 7.70 -1.89 -19.86
C GLU A 106 9.18 -1.51 -19.72
N ASN A 107 9.75 -1.65 -18.52
CA ASN A 107 11.06 -1.09 -18.18
C ASN A 107 12.09 -2.16 -17.77
N GLY A 108 11.66 -3.41 -17.61
CA GLY A 108 12.51 -4.51 -17.22
C GLY A 108 12.70 -4.63 -15.71
N TRP A 109 13.68 -5.44 -15.33
CA TRP A 109 13.89 -5.86 -13.94
C TRP A 109 14.46 -4.73 -13.07
N HIS A 110 13.84 -4.55 -11.89
CA HIS A 110 14.35 -3.67 -10.85
C HIS A 110 14.30 -4.36 -9.47
N PRO A 111 15.37 -4.31 -8.65
CA PRO A 111 15.43 -5.02 -7.37
C PRO A 111 14.31 -4.65 -6.38
N ALA A 112 13.86 -3.39 -6.36
CA ALA A 112 12.76 -2.97 -5.48
C ALA A 112 11.42 -3.63 -5.87
N ILE A 113 11.15 -3.73 -7.17
CA ILE A 113 9.94 -4.36 -7.71
C ILE A 113 9.94 -5.85 -7.37
N GLU A 114 11.08 -6.53 -7.56
CA GLU A 114 11.22 -7.95 -7.20
C GLU A 114 10.91 -8.20 -5.72
N ARG A 115 11.53 -7.41 -4.83
CA ARG A 115 11.31 -7.55 -3.38
C ARG A 115 9.84 -7.35 -3.03
N ALA A 116 9.19 -6.33 -3.61
CA ALA A 116 7.77 -6.05 -3.39
C ALA A 116 6.86 -7.19 -3.88
N LEU A 117 7.09 -7.71 -5.09
CA LEU A 117 6.30 -8.83 -5.63
C LEU A 117 6.48 -10.11 -4.78
N ARG A 118 7.70 -10.43 -4.36
CA ARG A 118 7.97 -11.57 -3.46
C ARG A 118 7.27 -11.42 -2.12
N ALA A 119 7.30 -10.24 -1.52
CA ALA A 119 6.59 -9.95 -0.27
C ALA A 119 5.07 -10.16 -0.42
N GLY A 120 4.50 -9.76 -1.57
CA GLY A 120 3.09 -9.98 -1.89
C GLY A 120 2.73 -11.46 -1.94
N CYS A 121 3.56 -12.29 -2.57
CA CYS A 121 3.35 -13.74 -2.58
C CYS A 121 3.31 -14.34 -1.17
N LEU A 122 4.25 -13.97 -0.29
CA LEU A 122 4.32 -14.49 1.08
C LEU A 122 3.14 -14.03 1.95
N SER A 123 2.71 -12.78 1.79
CA SER A 123 1.65 -12.18 2.60
C SER A 123 0.26 -12.70 2.23
N ILE A 124 0.03 -13.01 0.95
CA ILE A 124 -1.24 -13.57 0.46
C ILE A 124 -1.35 -15.08 0.73
N GLN A 125 -0.21 -15.77 0.93
CA GLN A 125 -0.16 -17.21 1.20
C GLN A 125 -0.30 -17.60 2.68
N LEU A 126 -0.39 -16.64 3.62
CA LEU A 126 -0.71 -16.96 5.01
C LEU A 126 -2.10 -17.60 5.07
N PRO A 127 -2.20 -18.89 5.44
CA PRO A 127 -3.50 -19.50 5.65
C PRO A 127 -4.21 -18.73 6.75
N THR A 128 -5.49 -18.44 6.56
CA THR A 128 -6.42 -18.11 7.63
C THR A 128 -6.62 -19.33 8.53
N ALA A 129 -5.55 -19.80 9.18
CA ALA A 129 -5.58 -20.86 10.18
C ALA A 129 -5.99 -20.25 11.54
N ALA A 130 -7.17 -19.64 11.56
CA ALA A 130 -7.88 -19.26 12.77
C ALA A 130 -9.38 -19.06 12.45
N ARG A 131 -10.02 -20.12 11.94
CA ARG A 131 -11.47 -20.30 12.13
C ARG A 131 -11.65 -21.70 12.73
N TRP A 132 -12.53 -21.75 13.73
CA TRP A 132 -12.99 -22.91 14.51
C TRP A 132 -12.13 -23.27 15.72
N HIS A 133 -12.52 -22.74 16.89
CA HIS A 133 -13.08 -23.55 17.99
C HIS A 133 -13.99 -22.68 18.87
#